data_AF-A0AA96Q8D3-F1
#
_entry.id   AF-A0AA96Q8D3-F1
#
_cell.length_a   1.000
_cell.length_b   1.000
_cell.length_c   1.000
_cell.angle_alpha   90.00
_cell.angle_beta   90.00
_cell.angle_gamma   90.00
#
_symmetry.space_group_name_H-M   'P 1'
#
loop_
_entity.id
_entity.type
_entity.pdbx_description
1 polymer ?
#
loop_
_entity_poly.entity_id
_entity_poly.type
_entity_poly.pdbx_seq_one_letter_code
_entity_poly.pdbx_strand_id
1 'polypeptide(L)'
;MTRQELFIWIRQQYGTEPEYPWHDWNAVLRHNDNNKWYGVVLEVSADKLGLPEAGIVDVLNVKSDPLLIGSLRGQDGYFPAYHMNKEKWLSIQLGKPELDDAIKDLLSLSYELTAPKKRKPKSSAKNPGDSANGKENDRKGKQWLLTYTGSPKKMNKHYRERFHADNEIHSLPDQVCKGIKTFVTTVCHKDGIITILMKTIRSVQ
;
A
#
# COMPACT_ATOMS: atom_id res chain seq x y z
N MET A 1 12.86 1.99 11.14
CA MET A 1 12.82 0.56 10.74
C MET A 1 14.09 0.23 9.99
N THR A 2 14.91 -0.58 10.63
CA THR A 2 16.14 -1.16 10.07
C THR A 2 15.80 -2.32 9.14
N ARG A 3 16.81 -2.78 8.39
CA ARG A 3 16.74 -3.97 7.56
C ARG A 3 16.32 -5.22 8.34
N GLN A 4 16.90 -5.44 9.52
CA GLN A 4 16.57 -6.61 10.35
C GLN A 4 15.11 -6.56 10.81
N GLU A 5 14.64 -5.39 11.25
CA GLU A 5 13.25 -5.18 11.65
C GLU A 5 12.28 -5.40 10.48
N LEU A 6 12.65 -4.93 9.28
CA LEU A 6 11.88 -5.18 8.06
C LEU A 6 11.74 -6.68 7.79
N PHE A 7 12.84 -7.45 7.87
CA PHE A 7 12.83 -8.90 7.64
C PHE A 7 12.01 -9.66 8.68
N ILE A 8 12.10 -9.27 9.96
CA ILE A 8 11.25 -9.82 11.01
C ILE A 8 9.78 -9.53 10.71
N TRP A 9 9.46 -8.30 10.31
CA TRP A 9 8.09 -7.89 10.02
C TRP A 9 7.49 -8.64 8.83
N ILE A 10 8.19 -8.73 7.69
CA ILE A 10 7.66 -9.46 6.51
C ILE A 10 7.49 -10.96 6.77
N ARG A 11 8.37 -11.56 7.59
CA ARG A 11 8.25 -12.96 7.98
C ARG A 11 6.99 -13.16 8.81
N GLN A 12 6.72 -12.25 9.76
CA GLN A 12 5.51 -12.29 10.58
C GLN A 12 4.23 -12.01 9.77
N GLN A 13 4.26 -11.06 8.84
CA GLN A 13 3.07 -10.65 8.08
C GLN A 13 2.73 -11.57 6.90
N TYR A 14 3.75 -12.04 6.17
CA TYR A 14 3.56 -12.75 4.90
C TYR A 14 4.21 -14.14 4.88
N GLY A 15 5.00 -14.51 5.88
CA GLY A 15 5.78 -15.75 5.87
C GLY A 15 6.88 -15.77 4.81
N THR A 16 7.33 -14.60 4.37
CA THR A 16 8.40 -14.46 3.37
C THR A 16 9.75 -14.34 4.04
N GLU A 17 10.72 -15.13 3.58
CA GLU A 17 12.13 -14.98 3.91
C GLU A 17 12.86 -14.21 2.79
N PRO A 18 13.89 -13.40 3.10
CA PRO A 18 14.68 -12.71 2.10
C PRO A 18 15.54 -13.70 1.27
N GLU A 19 15.57 -13.51 -0.05
CA GLU A 19 16.45 -14.25 -0.97
C GLU A 19 17.66 -13.39 -1.38
N TYR A 20 18.85 -13.97 -1.49
CA TYR A 20 20.09 -13.27 -1.87
C TYR A 20 20.65 -13.77 -3.21
N PRO A 21 20.00 -13.44 -4.34
CA PRO A 21 20.35 -14.02 -5.64
C PRO A 21 21.73 -13.62 -6.16
N TRP A 22 22.28 -12.51 -5.66
CA TRP A 22 23.59 -12.00 -6.08
C TRP A 22 24.73 -12.39 -5.15
N HIS A 23 24.47 -13.20 -4.11
CA HIS A 23 25.47 -13.61 -3.11
C HIS A 23 26.16 -12.43 -2.42
N ASP A 24 25.47 -11.31 -2.30
CA ASP A 24 25.92 -10.08 -1.64
C ASP A 24 24.91 -9.66 -0.55
N TRP A 25 25.03 -8.43 -0.08
CA TRP A 25 24.13 -7.88 0.93
C TRP A 25 22.74 -7.50 0.37
N ASN A 26 22.47 -7.66 -0.93
CA ASN A 26 21.20 -7.26 -1.53
C ASN A 26 20.18 -8.40 -1.47
N ALA A 27 18.98 -8.10 -1.01
CA ALA A 27 17.94 -9.09 -0.79
C ALA A 27 16.70 -8.83 -1.66
N VAL A 28 16.04 -9.90 -2.07
CA VAL A 28 14.77 -9.88 -2.79
C VAL A 28 13.68 -10.47 -1.91
N LEU A 29 12.51 -9.84 -1.94
CA LEU A 29 11.29 -10.32 -1.31
C LEU A 29 10.33 -10.84 -2.38
N ARG A 30 9.99 -12.12 -2.31
CA ARG A 30 9.26 -12.84 -3.36
C ARG A 30 8.00 -13.51 -2.83
N HIS A 31 6.95 -13.54 -3.64
CA HIS A 31 5.80 -14.39 -3.37
C HIS A 31 6.13 -15.87 -3.60
N ASN A 32 5.78 -16.72 -2.65
CA ASN A 32 5.97 -18.17 -2.75
C ASN A 32 5.08 -18.82 -3.84
N ASP A 33 3.97 -18.18 -4.21
CA ASP A 33 2.97 -18.77 -5.10
C ASP A 33 3.20 -18.49 -6.60
N ASN A 34 3.83 -17.36 -6.94
CA ASN A 34 3.99 -16.91 -8.32
C ASN A 34 5.40 -16.42 -8.66
N ASN A 35 6.33 -16.51 -7.70
CA ASN A 35 7.73 -16.15 -7.81
C ASN A 35 8.01 -14.68 -8.21
N LYS A 36 7.01 -13.79 -8.14
CA LYS A 36 7.19 -12.37 -8.42
C LYS A 36 7.77 -11.66 -7.22
N TRP A 37 8.68 -10.73 -7.52
CA TRP A 37 9.25 -9.84 -6.53
C TRP A 37 8.25 -8.75 -6.18
N TYR A 38 8.11 -8.50 -4.89
CA TYR A 38 7.32 -7.41 -4.35
C TYR A 38 8.17 -6.43 -3.52
N GLY A 39 9.41 -6.80 -3.21
CA GLY A 39 10.37 -5.90 -2.58
C GLY A 39 11.79 -6.25 -2.99
N VAL A 40 12.68 -5.25 -3.01
CA VAL A 40 14.13 -5.47 -3.13
C VAL A 40 14.83 -4.54 -2.14
N VAL A 41 15.59 -5.10 -1.20
CA VAL A 41 16.40 -4.34 -0.25
C VAL A 41 17.81 -4.23 -0.82
N LEU A 42 18.30 -3.00 -0.94
CA LEU A 42 19.54 -2.69 -1.62
C LEU A 42 20.43 -1.82 -0.72
N GLU A 43 21.71 -2.15 -0.72
CA GLU A 43 22.76 -1.30 -0.17
C GLU A 43 23.19 -0.29 -1.25
N VAL A 44 23.01 1.00 -0.99
CA VAL A 44 23.26 2.06 -1.98
C VAL A 44 24.11 3.16 -1.37
N SER A 45 25.14 3.58 -2.10
CA SER A 45 25.94 4.74 -1.72
C SER A 45 25.09 6.02 -1.80
N ALA A 46 25.15 6.83 -0.75
CA ALA A 46 24.30 8.00 -0.54
C ALA A 46 24.41 9.03 -1.68
N ASP A 47 25.60 9.19 -2.28
CA ASP A 47 25.86 10.03 -3.45
C ASP A 47 25.01 9.63 -4.66
N LYS A 48 24.78 8.32 -4.88
CA LYS A 48 23.94 7.81 -5.98
C LYS A 48 22.47 8.15 -5.81
N LEU A 49 22.05 8.48 -4.58
CA LEU A 49 20.71 8.94 -4.26
C LEU A 49 20.62 10.48 -4.25
N GLY A 50 21.73 11.18 -4.51
CA GLY A 50 21.80 12.64 -4.45
C GLY A 50 21.84 13.19 -3.02
N LEU A 51 22.20 12.37 -2.04
CA LEU A 51 22.38 12.81 -0.66
C LEU A 51 23.76 13.46 -0.48
N PRO A 52 23.87 14.53 0.33
CA PRO A 52 25.12 15.24 0.54
C PRO A 52 26.11 14.51 1.45
N GLU A 53 25.60 13.57 2.27
CA GLU A 53 26.41 12.82 3.22
C GLU A 53 27.08 11.64 2.52
N ALA A 54 28.37 11.44 2.80
CA ALA A 54 29.09 10.26 2.35
C ALA A 54 28.70 9.06 3.23
N GLY A 55 28.33 7.95 2.60
CA GLY A 55 27.97 6.76 3.34
C GLY A 55 27.19 5.77 2.51
N ILE A 56 26.85 4.67 3.16
CA ILE A 56 26.04 3.61 2.60
C ILE A 56 24.68 3.64 3.31
N VAL A 57 23.62 3.61 2.54
CA VAL A 57 22.25 3.58 3.04
C VAL A 57 21.50 2.38 2.49
N ASP A 58 20.63 1.81 3.33
CA ASP A 58 19.70 0.78 2.89
C ASP A 58 18.46 1.43 2.29
N VAL A 59 18.07 0.97 1.11
CA VAL A 59 16.79 1.35 0.49
C VAL A 59 15.95 0.12 0.21
N LEU A 60 14.65 0.27 0.30
CA LEU A 60 13.67 -0.71 -0.14
C LEU A 60 13.02 -0.23 -1.44
N ASN A 61 13.21 -1.00 -2.51
CA ASN A 61 12.41 -0.87 -3.71
C ASN A 61 11.07 -1.58 -3.53
N VAL A 62 9.98 -0.87 -3.80
CA VAL A 62 8.62 -1.39 -3.78
C VAL A 62 7.91 -1.07 -5.08
N LYS A 63 7.05 -1.98 -5.54
CA LYS A 63 6.19 -1.74 -6.68
C LYS A 63 5.05 -0.82 -6.26
N SER A 64 4.78 0.19 -7.08
CA SER A 64 3.75 1.19 -6.77
C SER A 64 3.10 1.70 -8.06
N ASP A 65 1.99 2.42 -7.94
CA ASP A 65 1.31 3.02 -9.08
C ASP A 65 1.97 4.36 -9.49
N PRO A 66 1.98 4.72 -10.78
CA PRO A 66 2.69 5.90 -11.25
C PRO A 66 2.27 7.22 -10.59
N LEU A 67 1.01 7.34 -10.14
CA LEU A 67 0.50 8.56 -9.51
C LEU A 67 1.09 8.70 -8.10
N LEU A 68 1.08 7.62 -7.31
CA LEU A 68 1.68 7.60 -5.98
C LEU A 68 3.20 7.79 -6.04
N ILE A 69 3.87 7.15 -7.00
CA ILE A 69 5.31 7.38 -7.22
C ILE A 69 5.55 8.85 -7.60
N GLY A 70 4.65 9.46 -8.37
CA GLY A 70 4.72 10.89 -8.72
C GLY A 70 4.58 11.82 -7.51
N SER A 71 3.69 11.50 -6.55
CA SER A 71 3.47 12.34 -5.37
C SER A 71 4.54 12.18 -4.28
N LEU A 72 5.16 11.01 -4.19
CA LEU A 72 6.20 10.73 -3.19
C LEU A 72 7.59 11.13 -3.67
N ARG A 73 7.85 11.12 -4.98
CA ARG A 73 9.14 11.54 -5.54
C ARG A 73 9.44 12.99 -5.16
N GLY A 74 10.62 13.21 -4.59
CA GLY A 74 11.09 14.53 -4.14
C GLY A 74 10.79 14.85 -2.67
N GLN A 75 10.05 13.98 -1.97
CA GLN A 75 9.98 14.02 -0.51
C GLN A 75 11.23 13.39 0.10
N ASP A 76 11.61 13.84 1.29
CA ASP A 76 12.78 13.29 1.97
C ASP A 76 12.65 11.79 2.22
N GLY A 77 13.74 11.05 1.94
CA GLY A 77 13.79 9.60 2.04
C GLY A 77 13.09 8.81 0.92
N TYR A 78 12.54 9.48 -0.09
CA TYR A 78 11.96 8.85 -1.28
C TYR A 78 12.77 9.16 -2.53
N PHE A 79 13.17 8.13 -3.27
CA PHE A 79 14.04 8.27 -4.43
C PHE A 79 13.43 7.57 -5.66
N PRO A 80 13.82 8.00 -6.88
CA PRO A 80 13.60 7.19 -8.07
C PRO A 80 14.13 5.77 -7.87
N ALA A 81 13.41 4.76 -8.38
CA ALA A 81 13.79 3.37 -8.17
C ALA A 81 15.25 3.08 -8.59
N TYR A 82 16.03 2.54 -7.66
CA TYR A 82 17.41 2.13 -7.91
C TYR A 82 17.43 0.75 -8.61
N HIS A 83 18.13 0.62 -9.73
CA HIS A 83 18.18 -0.60 -10.59
C HIS A 83 16.84 -1.13 -11.14
N MET A 84 15.70 -0.55 -10.77
CA MET A 84 14.36 -0.98 -11.20
C MET A 84 13.69 0.07 -12.10
N ASN A 85 12.59 -0.30 -12.73
CA ASN A 85 11.82 0.61 -13.58
C ASN A 85 11.20 1.74 -12.72
N LYS A 86 11.68 2.98 -12.91
CA LYS A 86 11.31 4.20 -12.17
C LYS A 86 9.85 4.64 -12.34
N GLU A 87 9.11 4.07 -13.28
CA GLU A 87 7.67 4.35 -13.47
C GLU A 87 6.77 3.37 -12.71
N LYS A 88 7.32 2.23 -12.28
CA LYS A 88 6.56 1.15 -11.64
C LYS A 88 7.07 0.80 -10.25
N TRP A 89 8.24 1.31 -9.90
CA TRP A 89 8.91 1.08 -8.64
C TRP A 89 9.30 2.41 -8.01
N LEU A 90 9.44 2.40 -6.69
CA LEU A 90 9.88 3.52 -5.85
C LEU A 90 10.93 2.99 -4.88
N SER A 91 11.97 3.77 -4.60
CA SER A 91 12.90 3.49 -3.51
C SER A 91 12.53 4.32 -2.29
N ILE A 92 12.45 3.69 -1.12
CA ILE A 92 12.27 4.36 0.17
C ILE A 92 13.45 4.01 1.10
N GLN A 93 13.97 5.01 1.81
CA GLN A 93 15.10 4.85 2.73
C GLN A 93 14.70 4.06 3.97
N LEU A 94 15.53 3.10 4.38
CA LEU A 94 15.42 2.42 5.68
C LEU A 94 16.23 3.17 6.75
N GLY A 95 15.95 2.88 8.02
CA GLY A 95 16.67 3.47 9.15
C GLY A 95 16.16 4.86 9.57
N LYS A 96 15.15 5.40 8.89
CA LYS A 96 14.43 6.63 9.26
C LYS A 96 13.11 6.29 9.96
N PRO A 97 12.99 6.43 11.30
CA PRO A 97 11.78 6.05 12.03
C PRO A 97 10.49 6.72 11.53
N GLU A 98 10.59 7.94 11.03
CA GLU A 98 9.49 8.71 10.45
C GLU A 98 8.91 8.07 9.16
N LEU A 99 9.62 7.15 8.53
CA LEU A 99 9.16 6.43 7.33
C LEU A 99 8.60 5.04 7.64
N ASP A 100 8.63 4.57 8.88
CA ASP A 100 8.34 3.18 9.22
C ASP A 100 6.94 2.72 8.82
N ASP A 101 5.94 3.57 9.08
CA ASP A 101 4.57 3.29 8.70
C ASP A 101 4.40 3.33 7.18
N ALA A 102 5.02 4.30 6.51
CA ALA A 102 5.02 4.38 5.06
C ALA A 102 5.69 3.18 4.39
N ILE A 103 6.79 2.66 4.95
CA ILE A 103 7.45 1.45 4.46
C ILE A 103 6.50 0.26 4.52
N LYS A 104 5.81 0.06 5.66
CA LYS A 104 4.85 -1.04 5.83
C LYS A 104 3.67 -0.92 4.87
N ASP A 105 3.13 0.29 4.70
CA ASP A 105 2.01 0.56 3.82
C ASP A 105 2.37 0.34 2.34
N LEU A 106 3.50 0.88 1.90
CA LEU A 106 3.97 0.73 0.52
C LEU A 106 4.36 -0.71 0.21
N LEU A 107 4.96 -1.43 1.16
CA LEU A 107 5.31 -2.83 0.96
C LEU A 107 4.05 -3.71 0.91
N SER A 108 3.04 -3.41 1.74
CA SER A 108 1.73 -4.05 1.68
C SER A 108 1.05 -3.82 0.33
N LEU A 109 1.05 -2.59 -0.16
CA LEU A 109 0.54 -2.25 -1.49
C LEU A 109 1.29 -3.01 -2.59
N SER A 110 2.62 -3.02 -2.53
CA SER A 110 3.45 -3.72 -3.49
C SER A 110 3.11 -5.22 -3.54
N TYR A 111 3.00 -5.86 -2.37
CA TYR A 111 2.60 -7.26 -2.23
C TYR A 111 1.25 -7.53 -2.90
N GLU A 112 0.25 -6.66 -2.71
CA GLU A 112 -1.06 -6.79 -3.36
C GLU A 112 -0.98 -6.61 -4.88
N LEU A 113 -0.19 -5.64 -5.36
CA LEU A 113 -0.01 -5.37 -6.80
C LEU A 113 0.70 -6.51 -7.54
N THR A 114 1.47 -7.33 -6.83
CA THR A 114 2.23 -8.46 -7.38
C THR A 114 1.62 -9.82 -7.08
N ALA A 115 0.60 -9.89 -6.23
CA ALA A 115 -0.14 -11.11 -5.95
C ALA A 115 -0.75 -11.73 -7.22
N PRO A 116 -1.03 -13.05 -7.24
CA PRO A 116 -1.65 -13.69 -8.39
C PRO A 116 -3.02 -13.08 -8.66
N LYS A 117 -3.24 -12.61 -9.89
CA LYS A 117 -4.58 -12.18 -10.31
C LYS A 117 -5.46 -13.43 -10.38
N LYS A 118 -6.54 -13.47 -9.59
CA LYS A 118 -7.59 -14.47 -9.77
C LYS A 118 -8.13 -14.32 -11.20
N ARG A 119 -7.81 -15.28 -12.07
CA ARG A 119 -8.40 -15.35 -13.41
C ARG A 119 -9.91 -15.47 -13.19
N LYS A 120 -10.70 -14.50 -13.67
CA LYS A 120 -12.13 -14.76 -13.87
C LYS A 120 -12.20 -15.99 -14.77
N PRO A 121 -12.95 -17.05 -14.42
CA PRO A 121 -13.17 -18.13 -15.36
C PRO A 121 -13.68 -17.48 -16.65
N LYS A 122 -13.05 -17.81 -17.78
CA LYS A 122 -13.58 -17.42 -19.09
C LYS A 122 -15.01 -17.94 -19.11
N SER A 123 -15.99 -17.05 -19.10
CA SER A 123 -17.36 -17.42 -19.41
C SER A 123 -17.35 -17.93 -20.84
N SER A 124 -17.20 -19.23 -21.03
CA SER A 124 -17.79 -19.87 -22.20
C SER A 124 -19.28 -19.50 -22.14
N ALA A 125 -19.76 -18.87 -23.21
CA ALA A 125 -21.11 -18.36 -23.32
C ALA A 125 -22.12 -19.40 -22.78
N LYS A 126 -22.94 -19.00 -21.80
CA LYS A 126 -24.13 -19.75 -21.44
C LYS A 126 -25.33 -18.81 -21.43
N ASN A 127 -26.39 -19.34 -22.04
CA ASN A 127 -27.72 -18.75 -22.25
C ASN A 127 -28.35 -18.25 -20.94
N PRO A 128 -29.30 -17.30 -21.03
CA PRO A 128 -29.92 -16.69 -19.85
C PRO A 128 -30.94 -17.62 -19.23
N GLY A 129 -30.77 -17.93 -17.95
CA GLY A 129 -31.72 -18.67 -17.14
C GLY A 129 -31.17 -18.94 -15.74
N ASP A 130 -31.89 -18.44 -14.73
CA ASP A 130 -31.85 -18.81 -13.31
C ASP A 130 -30.90 -18.08 -12.33
N SER A 131 -31.50 -17.08 -11.70
CA SER A 131 -31.61 -16.83 -10.24
C SER A 131 -30.35 -16.94 -9.38
N ALA A 132 -29.93 -15.76 -8.92
CA ALA A 132 -28.86 -15.55 -7.95
C ALA A 132 -29.23 -16.05 -6.54
N ASN A 133 -28.36 -16.88 -5.98
CA ASN A 133 -28.19 -16.99 -4.52
C ASN A 133 -26.69 -16.92 -4.21
N GLY A 134 -26.20 -15.71 -3.93
CA GLY A 134 -24.80 -15.45 -3.62
C GLY A 134 -24.56 -15.48 -2.12
N LYS A 135 -24.00 -16.57 -1.60
CA LYS A 135 -23.40 -16.61 -0.26
C LYS A 135 -22.13 -15.76 -0.23
N GLU A 136 -22.21 -14.66 0.51
CA GLU A 136 -21.11 -13.78 0.87
C GLU A 136 -20.15 -14.51 1.81
N ASN A 137 -18.92 -14.77 1.34
CA ASN A 137 -17.86 -15.33 2.18
C ASN A 137 -17.02 -14.22 2.81
N ASP A 138 -17.37 -13.99 4.07
CA ASP A 138 -16.70 -13.27 5.15
C ASP A 138 -15.15 -13.29 5.05
N ARG A 139 -14.54 -12.11 4.88
CA ARG A 139 -13.08 -11.92 5.03
C ARG A 139 -12.82 -10.98 6.18
N LYS A 140 -12.34 -11.59 7.27
CA LYS A 140 -11.77 -11.00 8.49
C LYS A 140 -11.09 -9.65 8.21
N GLY A 141 -11.51 -8.66 9.01
CA GLY A 141 -11.19 -7.24 8.88
C GLY A 141 -9.70 -6.94 8.80
N LYS A 142 -9.36 -6.04 7.88
CA LYS A 142 -8.06 -5.39 7.79
C LYS A 142 -8.27 -3.89 7.92
N GLN A 143 -7.63 -3.34 8.95
CA GLN A 143 -7.56 -1.93 9.27
C GLN A 143 -6.72 -1.23 8.20
N TRP A 144 -7.25 -0.15 7.62
CA TRP A 144 -6.52 0.69 6.66
C TRP A 144 -6.38 2.08 7.29
N LEU A 145 -5.13 2.52 7.51
CA LEU A 145 -4.83 3.93 7.69
C LEU A 145 -4.37 4.42 6.32
N LEU A 146 -5.19 5.21 5.62
CA LEU A 146 -4.75 5.90 4.41
C LEU A 146 -4.79 7.40 4.70
N THR A 147 -3.63 8.02 4.80
CA THR A 147 -3.49 9.47 4.83
C THR A 147 -3.44 9.97 3.38
N TYR A 148 -4.55 10.53 2.90
CA TYR A 148 -4.56 11.31 1.67
C TYR A 148 -4.35 12.78 2.02
N THR A 149 -3.38 13.44 1.40
CA THR A 149 -3.20 14.89 1.46
C THR A 149 -3.35 15.47 0.05
N GLY A 150 -4.50 16.07 -0.24
CA GLY A 150 -4.77 16.64 -1.56
C GLY A 150 -6.20 17.14 -1.75
N SER A 151 -6.45 17.79 -2.89
CA SER A 151 -7.79 18.27 -3.25
C SER A 151 -8.67 17.12 -3.77
N PRO A 152 -9.94 17.01 -3.35
CA PRO A 152 -10.83 15.91 -3.74
C PRO A 152 -10.98 15.79 -5.26
N LYS A 153 -10.87 16.91 -6.00
CA LYS A 153 -10.89 16.94 -7.46
C LYS A 153 -9.81 16.04 -8.10
N LYS A 154 -8.66 15.89 -7.44
CA LYS A 154 -7.48 15.13 -7.90
C LYS A 154 -7.41 13.70 -7.32
N MET A 155 -8.41 13.29 -6.54
CA MET A 155 -8.44 11.96 -5.93
C MET A 155 -8.77 10.88 -6.96
N ASN A 156 -8.02 9.76 -6.99
CA ASN A 156 -8.25 8.69 -7.97
C ASN A 156 -9.68 8.13 -7.85
N LYS A 157 -10.32 7.82 -8.99
CA LYS A 157 -11.65 7.21 -9.09
C LYS A 157 -11.82 5.98 -8.19
N HIS A 158 -10.78 5.13 -8.06
CA HIS A 158 -10.82 3.99 -7.14
C HIS A 158 -11.05 4.39 -5.68
N TYR A 159 -10.43 5.49 -5.22
CA TYR A 159 -10.62 6.00 -3.87
C TYR A 159 -11.97 6.73 -3.74
N ARG A 160 -12.39 7.51 -4.75
CA ARG A 160 -13.72 8.12 -4.78
C ARG A 160 -14.85 7.10 -4.65
N GLU A 161 -14.79 6.03 -5.44
CA GLU A 161 -15.78 4.95 -5.42
C GLU A 161 -15.75 4.20 -4.09
N ARG A 162 -14.57 4.00 -3.50
CA ARG A 162 -14.41 3.32 -2.20
C ARG A 162 -14.87 4.16 -1.02
N PHE A 163 -14.89 5.49 -1.14
CA PHE A 163 -15.20 6.43 -0.06
C PHE A 163 -16.44 7.31 -0.31
N HIS A 164 -17.17 7.09 -1.41
CA HIS A 164 -18.35 7.88 -1.82
C HIS A 164 -18.14 9.41 -1.75
N ALA A 165 -16.96 9.89 -2.11
CA ALA A 165 -16.50 11.26 -1.80
C ALA A 165 -17.02 12.38 -2.72
N ASP A 166 -18.04 12.11 -3.54
CA ASP A 166 -18.47 13.01 -4.62
C ASP A 166 -19.75 13.82 -4.34
N ASN A 167 -20.27 13.89 -3.11
CA ASN A 167 -21.40 14.79 -2.80
C ASN A 167 -21.29 15.46 -1.42
N GLU A 168 -21.83 16.68 -1.34
CA GLU A 168 -21.97 17.54 -0.16
C GLU A 168 -22.24 16.75 1.13
N ILE A 169 -21.60 17.17 2.23
CA ILE A 169 -21.85 16.65 3.57
C ILE A 169 -23.27 17.06 3.97
N HIS A 170 -24.26 16.30 3.52
CA HIS A 170 -25.42 16.05 4.36
C HIS A 170 -24.98 15.00 5.37
N SER A 171 -25.12 15.32 6.65
CA SER A 171 -25.09 14.36 7.75
C SER A 171 -25.88 13.12 7.32
N LEU A 172 -25.18 12.05 6.91
CA LEU A 172 -25.84 10.84 6.48
C LEU A 172 -26.47 10.16 7.70
N PRO A 173 -27.71 9.68 7.59
CA PRO A 173 -28.44 9.10 8.71
C PRO A 173 -27.73 7.84 9.21
N ASP A 174 -27.79 7.64 10.53
CA ASP A 174 -27.45 6.39 11.22
C ASP A 174 -28.23 5.23 10.59
N GLN A 175 -27.68 4.61 9.55
CA GLN A 175 -28.17 3.36 9.00
C GLN A 175 -27.25 2.25 9.47
N VAL A 176 -27.71 1.66 10.57
CA VAL A 176 -27.22 0.46 11.23
C VAL A 176 -27.18 -0.69 10.22
N CYS A 177 -26.02 -0.93 9.61
CA CYS A 177 -25.67 -2.26 9.16
C CYS A 177 -25.25 -3.06 10.41
N LYS A 178 -26.07 -4.02 10.81
CA LYS A 178 -25.77 -4.94 11.92
C LYS A 178 -24.37 -5.53 11.73
N GLY A 179 -23.42 -5.10 12.56
CA GLY A 179 -22.12 -5.75 12.74
C GLY A 179 -20.86 -4.91 12.49
N ILE A 180 -20.93 -3.75 11.84
CA ILE A 180 -19.74 -2.88 11.62
C ILE A 180 -20.12 -1.42 11.81
N LYS A 181 -19.65 -0.78 12.89
CA LYS A 181 -19.67 0.67 13.04
C LYS A 181 -18.35 1.24 12.50
N THR A 182 -18.36 1.69 11.25
CA THR A 182 -17.25 2.48 10.69
C THR A 182 -17.44 3.92 11.15
N PHE A 183 -16.58 4.39 12.05
CA PHE A 183 -16.56 5.81 12.42
C PHE A 183 -15.56 6.55 11.53
N VAL A 184 -16.07 7.48 10.72
CA VAL A 184 -15.27 8.52 10.08
C VAL A 184 -15.14 9.63 11.12
N THR A 185 -14.00 9.71 11.81
CA THR A 185 -13.94 10.55 13.01
C THR A 185 -13.68 12.03 12.71
N THR A 186 -12.99 12.41 11.63
CA THR A 186 -12.89 13.85 11.29
C THR A 186 -12.46 14.06 9.83
N VAL A 187 -13.20 14.90 9.12
CA VAL A 187 -12.73 15.60 7.91
C VAL A 187 -12.42 17.03 8.35
N CYS A 188 -11.14 17.36 8.52
CA CYS A 188 -10.76 18.72 8.90
C CYS A 188 -10.36 19.48 7.63
N HIS A 189 -11.09 20.55 7.33
CA HIS A 189 -10.77 21.46 6.22
C HIS A 189 -9.94 22.61 6.79
N LYS A 190 -8.62 22.60 6.54
CA LYS A 190 -7.79 23.80 6.61
C LYS A 190 -7.09 23.94 5.27
N ASP A 191 -7.26 25.10 4.64
CA ASP A 191 -6.52 25.51 3.43
C ASP A 191 -6.67 24.60 2.19
N GLY A 192 -7.80 23.88 2.09
CA GLY A 192 -8.12 23.04 0.92
C GLY A 192 -7.46 21.65 0.93
N ILE A 193 -6.82 21.27 2.04
CA ILE A 193 -6.29 19.92 2.27
C ILE A 193 -7.36 19.11 3.01
N ILE A 194 -7.78 17.99 2.42
CA ILE A 194 -8.63 17.01 3.11
C ILE A 194 -7.71 16.03 3.82
N THR A 195 -7.79 15.98 5.15
CA THR A 195 -7.19 14.91 5.95
C THR A 195 -8.32 13.97 6.38
N ILE A 196 -8.30 12.73 5.87
CA ILE A 196 -9.27 11.69 6.27
C ILE A 196 -8.59 10.74 7.24
N LEU A 197 -8.98 10.80 8.52
CA LEU A 197 -8.55 9.82 9.52
C LEU A 197 -9.66 8.77 9.70
N MET A 198 -9.43 7.56 9.19
CA MET A 198 -10.36 6.45 9.37
C MET A 198 -9.90 5.55 10.51
N LYS A 199 -10.75 5.37 11.54
CA LYS A 199 -10.50 4.41 12.62
C LYS A 199 -11.64 3.39 12.65
N THR A 200 -11.34 2.16 12.28
CA THR A 200 -12.27 1.04 12.48
C THR A 200 -12.13 0.57 13.92
N ILE A 201 -13.14 0.79 14.76
CA ILE A 201 -13.20 0.24 16.11
C ILE A 201 -14.23 -0.89 16.11
N ARG A 202 -13.80 -2.13 16.33
CA ARG A 202 -14.76 -3.18 16.67
C ARG A 202 -15.11 -3.05 18.15
N SER A 203 -16.40 -2.97 18.45
CA SER A 203 -16.91 -3.23 19.80
C SER A 203 -16.56 -4.67 20.13
N VAL A 204 -15.76 -4.87 21.17
CA VAL A 204 -15.63 -6.18 21.81
C VAL A 204 -16.95 -6.40 22.55
N GLN A 205 -17.67 -7.48 22.22
CA GLN A 205 -18.68 -8.07 23.09
C GLN A 205 -18.09 -9.36 23.64
#